data_AF-A0A4V1VH44-F1
#
_entry.id   AF-A0A4V1VH44-F1
#
_cell.length_a   1.000
_cell.length_b   1.000
_cell.length_c   1.000
_cell.angle_alpha   90.00
_cell.angle_beta   90.00
_cell.angle_gamma   90.00
#
_symmetry.space_group_name_H-M   'P 1'
#
loop_
_entity.id
_entity.type
_entity.pdbx_description
1 polymer ?
#
loop_
_entity_poly.entity_id
_entity_poly.type
_entity_poly.pdbx_seq_one_letter_code
_entity_poly.pdbx_strand_id
1 'polypeptide(L)'
;MIRAVSQAMREFDQAEMVEMLDELIMNSSRRFLGKPTRFKLYPSHSDRGAFERVMTGGNPSDHRLDLAFRFFSVAARDWLSTGGESAQSASLDQRANALGATIQDRLSLVSIDLSGNDDAQLIFETLNDRGTPLLKADLVKNWVFREGAQLNADVDDWAVRLSDEFDQPWWREEVQQGRLMRSRIDIFLQYWLTMKSCAEVRSDDTFRAFVRQSKPFMADRDFATSYLESLRSDADIFRRFAELGSDTPEGSFYRRVIERLELSVTTPIFLWLLSETTKVPADQRSLGLAALESWSVRRMLMRMTTKDVNKFAVVLLRALAKAPVNQAGSVLRRVLSEQTAVSRVWPTDAELQDDLSDAKVYGNIRQDRLRLVLGTVEQSLRDESAMHESITLPERLQIEHVMPQGWRAYWDEGLDPEAAVKRDRRVHSIGNLTLVTQALNGSLSNRPWSDAMAQGLDKGGHPGEGKRTLLNQFSLLVLNKELLDDHPDRWTEDDIRARSLAMAKRICSIWPGPDLEARPSITPALSGREGRGRDDLWDASSVQALADDCSGAIGAVLDQLAAIAPEGWSTVEFQSVGIASPHSALGGLSAKLAAKFPGLPNVVAFEKRSGQWFWSVSTDFAKRWAAARSR
;
A
#
# COMPACT_ATOMS: atom_id res chain seq x y z
N MET A 1 -32.22 -28.63 -4.89
CA MET A 1 -33.34 -29.04 -4.01
C MET A 1 -34.51 -29.60 -4.81
N ILE A 2 -35.28 -28.78 -5.56
CA ILE A 2 -36.52 -29.24 -6.26
C ILE A 2 -36.27 -30.51 -7.10
N ARG A 3 -35.19 -30.51 -7.90
CA ARG A 3 -34.77 -31.69 -8.69
C ARG A 3 -34.54 -32.95 -7.85
N ALA A 4 -33.94 -32.81 -6.66
CA ALA A 4 -33.66 -33.92 -5.76
C ALA A 4 -34.95 -34.53 -5.20
N VAL A 5 -35.91 -33.66 -4.86
CA VAL A 5 -37.23 -34.09 -4.38
C VAL A 5 -38.01 -34.75 -5.50
N SER A 6 -38.03 -34.19 -6.71
CA SER A 6 -38.62 -34.84 -7.91
C SER A 6 -38.01 -36.24 -8.12
N GLN A 7 -36.69 -36.39 -8.01
CA GLN A 7 -36.06 -37.72 -8.10
C GLN A 7 -36.53 -38.67 -6.99
N ALA A 8 -36.56 -38.23 -5.74
CA ALA A 8 -37.05 -39.06 -4.65
C ALA A 8 -38.53 -39.47 -4.85
N MET A 9 -39.39 -38.55 -5.31
CA MET A 9 -40.80 -38.86 -5.63
C MET A 9 -40.93 -39.94 -6.71
N ARG A 10 -40.03 -39.97 -7.71
CA ARG A 10 -40.00 -41.04 -8.72
C ARG A 10 -39.68 -42.40 -8.13
N GLU A 11 -38.78 -42.46 -7.15
CA GLU A 11 -38.38 -43.72 -6.50
C GLU A 11 -39.52 -44.32 -5.63
N PHE A 12 -40.49 -43.49 -5.24
CA PHE A 12 -41.69 -43.88 -4.47
C PHE A 12 -42.97 -43.91 -5.33
N ASP A 13 -42.83 -43.94 -6.66
CA ASP A 13 -43.93 -44.04 -7.63
C ASP A 13 -44.99 -42.91 -7.56
N GLN A 14 -44.60 -41.71 -7.11
CA GLN A 14 -45.48 -40.54 -6.97
C GLN A 14 -45.56 -39.71 -8.26
N ALA A 15 -46.11 -40.28 -9.33
CA ALA A 15 -46.03 -39.73 -10.69
C ALA A 15 -46.59 -38.29 -10.84
N GLU A 16 -47.74 -37.99 -10.23
CA GLU A 16 -48.36 -36.65 -10.32
C GLU A 16 -47.48 -35.57 -9.68
N MET A 17 -46.86 -35.88 -8.53
CA MET A 17 -45.94 -34.97 -7.84
C MET A 17 -44.66 -34.72 -8.65
N VAL A 18 -44.18 -35.76 -9.34
CA VAL A 18 -42.99 -35.65 -10.20
C VAL A 18 -43.24 -34.68 -11.34
N GLU A 19 -44.37 -34.81 -12.04
CA GLU A 19 -44.74 -33.94 -13.15
C GLU A 19 -44.81 -32.48 -12.71
N MET A 20 -45.55 -32.22 -11.62
CA MET A 20 -45.66 -30.91 -10.99
C MET A 20 -44.29 -30.28 -10.66
N LEU A 21 -43.40 -31.03 -9.99
CA LEU A 21 -42.09 -30.51 -9.58
C LEU A 21 -41.15 -30.30 -10.77
N ASP A 22 -41.21 -31.15 -11.79
CA ASP A 22 -40.41 -30.99 -13.00
C ASP A 22 -40.84 -29.76 -13.80
N GLU A 23 -42.14 -29.45 -13.84
CA GLU A 23 -42.64 -28.22 -14.45
C GLU A 23 -42.09 -26.95 -13.78
N LEU A 24 -41.77 -26.98 -12.47
CA LEU A 24 -41.19 -25.82 -11.79
C LEU A 24 -39.74 -25.51 -12.22
N ILE A 25 -39.02 -26.51 -12.74
CA ILE A 25 -37.59 -26.39 -13.03
C ILE A 25 -37.24 -26.49 -14.51
N MET A 26 -38.14 -27.06 -15.33
CA MET A 26 -37.90 -27.30 -16.75
C MET A 26 -39.08 -26.86 -17.63
N ASN A 27 -38.76 -26.38 -18.83
CA ASN A 27 -39.73 -26.13 -19.88
C ASN A 27 -39.99 -27.43 -20.65
N SER A 28 -41.21 -27.97 -20.54
CA SER A 28 -41.62 -29.27 -21.08
C SER A 28 -41.75 -29.32 -22.62
N SER A 29 -41.87 -28.16 -23.28
CA SER A 29 -42.01 -28.09 -24.73
C SER A 29 -40.77 -28.61 -25.48
N ARG A 30 -40.99 -29.48 -26.48
CA ARG A 30 -39.93 -30.05 -27.35
C ARG A 30 -39.01 -29.01 -27.99
N ARG A 31 -39.48 -27.77 -28.21
CA ARG A 31 -38.68 -26.68 -28.81
C ARG A 31 -37.45 -26.27 -27.99
N PHE A 32 -37.46 -26.60 -26.69
CA PHE A 32 -36.39 -26.30 -25.75
C PHE A 32 -35.47 -27.51 -25.50
N LEU A 33 -35.77 -28.68 -26.06
CA LEU A 33 -34.95 -29.87 -25.88
C LEU A 33 -33.53 -29.61 -26.39
N GLY A 34 -32.52 -29.95 -25.57
CA GLY A 34 -31.11 -29.74 -25.91
C GLY A 34 -30.64 -28.27 -25.90
N LYS A 35 -31.47 -27.33 -25.44
CA LYS A 35 -31.11 -25.90 -25.31
C LYS A 35 -30.98 -25.49 -23.85
N PRO A 36 -30.12 -24.51 -23.50
CA PRO A 36 -30.02 -23.98 -22.13
C PRO A 36 -31.37 -23.50 -21.58
N THR A 37 -32.22 -22.92 -22.44
CA THR A 37 -33.59 -22.50 -22.14
C THR A 37 -34.53 -23.64 -21.74
N ARG A 38 -34.08 -24.90 -21.75
CA ARG A 38 -34.81 -26.02 -21.16
C ARG A 38 -34.97 -25.84 -19.66
N PHE A 39 -33.98 -25.27 -19.00
CA PHE A 39 -34.02 -25.00 -17.57
C PHE A 39 -34.64 -23.62 -17.33
N LYS A 40 -35.55 -23.51 -16.36
CA LYS A 40 -36.21 -22.23 -16.03
C LYS A 40 -35.27 -21.27 -15.28
N LEU A 41 -34.30 -21.83 -14.57
CA LEU A 41 -33.20 -21.11 -13.94
C LEU A 41 -31.88 -21.72 -14.42
N TYR A 42 -30.89 -20.88 -14.62
CA TYR A 42 -29.57 -21.29 -15.09
C TYR A 42 -28.50 -20.53 -14.31
N PRO A 43 -27.56 -21.23 -13.64
CA PRO A 43 -26.62 -20.58 -12.72
C PRO A 43 -25.46 -19.89 -13.45
N SER A 44 -24.53 -19.33 -12.67
CA SER A 44 -23.26 -18.78 -13.18
C SER A 44 -22.51 -19.79 -14.03
N HIS A 45 -21.69 -19.30 -14.96
CA HIS A 45 -20.96 -20.13 -15.93
C HIS A 45 -20.18 -21.27 -15.26
N SER A 46 -19.44 -20.96 -14.17
CA SER A 46 -18.67 -21.92 -13.37
C SER A 46 -19.48 -23.14 -12.90
N ASP A 47 -20.76 -22.92 -12.62
CA ASP A 47 -21.65 -23.89 -12.00
C ASP A 47 -22.50 -24.65 -13.02
N ARG A 48 -22.57 -24.18 -14.27
CA ARG A 48 -23.45 -24.74 -15.32
C ARG A 48 -23.21 -26.22 -15.55
N GLY A 49 -21.96 -26.65 -15.70
CA GLY A 49 -21.65 -28.06 -15.94
C GLY A 49 -22.12 -28.96 -14.80
N ALA A 50 -21.96 -28.53 -13.54
CA ALA A 50 -22.45 -29.26 -12.38
C ALA A 50 -23.98 -29.23 -12.28
N PHE A 51 -24.59 -28.08 -12.56
CA PHE A 51 -26.03 -27.92 -12.57
C PHE A 51 -26.71 -28.79 -13.63
N GLU A 52 -26.21 -28.79 -14.85
CA GLU A 52 -26.74 -29.63 -15.93
C GLU A 52 -26.63 -31.10 -15.58
N ARG A 53 -25.49 -31.57 -15.06
CA ARG A 53 -25.35 -32.95 -14.57
C ARG A 53 -26.41 -33.29 -13.54
N VAL A 54 -26.59 -32.46 -12.52
CA VAL A 54 -27.61 -32.68 -11.47
C VAL A 54 -29.02 -32.70 -12.07
N MET A 55 -29.29 -31.82 -13.03
CA MET A 55 -30.60 -31.70 -13.65
C MET A 55 -30.93 -32.85 -14.62
N THR A 56 -29.93 -33.40 -15.31
CA THR A 56 -30.12 -34.48 -16.30
C THR A 56 -29.78 -35.87 -15.77
N GLY A 57 -29.29 -36.00 -14.54
CA GLY A 57 -28.90 -37.29 -13.95
C GLY A 57 -27.53 -37.81 -14.40
N GLY A 58 -26.56 -36.91 -14.59
CA GLY A 58 -25.17 -37.25 -14.88
C GLY A 58 -24.43 -37.84 -13.67
N ASN A 59 -23.20 -38.30 -13.89
CA ASN A 59 -22.37 -38.89 -12.82
C ASN A 59 -22.05 -37.86 -11.72
N PRO A 60 -22.16 -38.24 -10.43
CA PRO A 60 -21.88 -37.33 -9.32
C PRO A 60 -20.42 -36.86 -9.32
N SER A 61 -20.21 -35.64 -8.81
CA SER A 61 -18.88 -35.09 -8.55
C SER A 61 -18.78 -34.49 -7.14
N ASP A 62 -17.60 -34.02 -6.74
CA ASP A 62 -17.40 -33.32 -5.46
C ASP A 62 -17.75 -31.82 -5.52
N HIS A 63 -18.39 -31.38 -6.60
CA HIS A 63 -18.90 -30.01 -6.72
C HIS A 63 -19.97 -29.71 -5.66
N ARG A 64 -20.06 -28.45 -5.21
CA ARG A 64 -21.03 -28.03 -4.17
C ARG A 64 -22.49 -28.30 -4.56
N LEU A 65 -22.84 -28.14 -5.82
CA LEU A 65 -24.18 -28.45 -6.33
C LEU A 65 -24.50 -29.95 -6.28
N ASP A 66 -23.53 -30.82 -6.58
CA ASP A 66 -23.68 -32.27 -6.46
C ASP A 66 -23.82 -32.68 -4.98
N LEU A 67 -23.06 -32.06 -4.07
CA LEU A 67 -23.20 -32.26 -2.62
C LEU A 67 -24.57 -31.82 -2.10
N ALA A 68 -25.03 -30.64 -2.50
CA ALA A 68 -26.36 -30.13 -2.15
C ALA A 68 -27.47 -31.04 -2.69
N PHE A 69 -27.33 -31.49 -3.94
CA PHE A 69 -28.25 -32.45 -4.54
C PHE A 69 -28.32 -33.75 -3.73
N ARG A 70 -27.17 -34.34 -3.40
CA ARG A 70 -27.08 -35.56 -2.56
C ARG A 70 -27.76 -35.37 -1.21
N PHE A 71 -27.46 -34.27 -0.52
CA PHE A 71 -28.06 -33.94 0.77
C PHE A 71 -29.59 -33.89 0.69
N PHE A 72 -30.14 -33.10 -0.25
CA PHE A 72 -31.59 -32.99 -0.40
C PHE A 72 -32.26 -34.27 -0.88
N SER A 73 -31.58 -35.09 -1.69
CA SER A 73 -32.10 -36.41 -2.10
C SER A 73 -32.23 -37.35 -0.90
N VAL A 74 -31.23 -37.37 -0.01
CA VAL A 74 -31.30 -38.16 1.24
C VAL A 74 -32.42 -37.66 2.14
N ALA A 75 -32.50 -36.35 2.37
CA ALA A 75 -33.55 -35.76 3.20
C ALA A 75 -34.96 -36.01 2.66
N ALA A 76 -35.15 -35.92 1.34
CA ALA A 76 -36.43 -36.20 0.71
C ALA A 76 -36.84 -37.68 0.84
N ARG A 77 -35.90 -38.62 0.63
CA ARG A 77 -36.15 -40.05 0.81
C ARG A 77 -36.51 -40.39 2.25
N ASP A 78 -35.77 -39.83 3.21
CA ASP A 78 -36.04 -40.07 4.63
C ASP A 78 -37.46 -39.58 4.99
N TRP A 79 -37.82 -38.36 4.58
CA TRP A 79 -39.18 -37.84 4.76
C TRP A 79 -40.25 -38.74 4.13
N LEU A 80 -40.06 -39.18 2.89
CA LEU A 80 -41.03 -40.05 2.21
C LEU A 80 -41.16 -41.43 2.88
N SER A 81 -40.07 -41.95 3.43
CA SER A 81 -40.03 -43.26 4.09
C SER A 81 -40.66 -43.22 5.47
N THR A 82 -40.27 -42.26 6.30
CA THR A 82 -40.56 -42.26 7.75
C THR A 82 -41.50 -41.15 8.19
N GLY A 83 -41.64 -40.08 7.41
CA GLY A 83 -42.35 -38.86 7.80
C GLY A 83 -41.69 -38.07 8.92
N GLY A 84 -40.44 -38.41 9.29
CA GLY A 84 -39.76 -37.83 10.44
C GLY A 84 -40.53 -38.03 11.75
N GLU A 85 -40.31 -37.17 12.74
CA GLU A 85 -41.01 -37.25 14.03
C GLU A 85 -42.48 -36.80 13.94
N SER A 86 -42.81 -35.97 12.95
CA SER A 86 -44.10 -35.26 12.86
C SER A 86 -45.18 -35.97 12.05
N ALA A 87 -44.83 -36.95 11.20
CA ALA A 87 -45.76 -37.57 10.25
C ALA A 87 -45.59 -39.08 10.12
N GLN A 88 -45.12 -39.76 11.17
CA GLN A 88 -44.95 -41.23 11.19
C GLN A 88 -46.23 -42.01 10.86
N SER A 89 -47.39 -41.50 11.26
CA SER A 89 -48.70 -42.13 11.01
C SER A 89 -49.33 -41.75 9.67
N ALA A 90 -48.76 -40.78 8.93
CA ALA A 90 -49.28 -40.36 7.64
C ALA A 90 -49.00 -41.41 6.57
N SER A 91 -49.90 -41.55 5.59
CA SER A 91 -49.63 -42.40 4.42
C SER A 91 -48.51 -41.81 3.55
N LEU A 92 -47.90 -42.63 2.69
CA LEU A 92 -46.92 -42.16 1.71
C LEU A 92 -47.47 -41.00 0.87
N ASP A 93 -48.69 -41.12 0.37
CA ASP A 93 -49.34 -40.08 -0.45
C ASP A 93 -49.55 -38.78 0.34
N GLN A 94 -49.90 -38.87 1.62
CA GLN A 94 -50.02 -37.68 2.48
C GLN A 94 -48.66 -36.99 2.67
N ARG A 95 -47.59 -37.76 2.89
CA ARG A 95 -46.23 -37.22 3.01
C ARG A 95 -45.71 -36.62 1.71
N ALA A 96 -46.00 -37.27 0.58
CA ALA A 96 -45.65 -36.81 -0.75
C ALA A 96 -46.36 -35.49 -1.10
N ASN A 97 -47.67 -35.44 -0.87
CA ASN A 97 -48.48 -34.23 -1.04
C ASN A 97 -47.99 -33.07 -0.16
N ALA A 98 -47.69 -33.33 1.11
CA ALA A 98 -47.20 -32.31 2.02
C ALA A 98 -45.85 -31.72 1.56
N LEU A 99 -44.93 -32.57 1.10
CA LEU A 99 -43.63 -32.12 0.60
C LEU A 99 -43.75 -31.38 -0.74
N GLY A 100 -44.56 -31.90 -1.66
CA GLY A 100 -44.86 -31.25 -2.95
C GLY A 100 -45.46 -29.86 -2.77
N ALA A 101 -46.54 -29.75 -1.99
CA ALA A 101 -47.20 -28.49 -1.67
C ALA A 101 -46.28 -27.51 -0.93
N THR A 102 -45.39 -28.00 -0.06
CA THR A 102 -44.40 -27.14 0.59
C THR A 102 -43.46 -26.50 -0.43
N ILE A 103 -42.99 -27.26 -1.41
CA ILE A 103 -42.08 -26.74 -2.44
C ILE A 103 -42.81 -25.81 -3.42
N GLN A 104 -44.03 -26.16 -3.80
CA GLN A 104 -44.79 -25.38 -4.77
C GLN A 104 -45.35 -24.08 -4.18
N ASP A 105 -45.95 -24.16 -2.98
CA ASP A 105 -46.79 -23.08 -2.46
C ASP A 105 -46.13 -22.31 -1.31
N ARG A 106 -45.13 -22.91 -0.63
CA ARG A 106 -44.49 -22.30 0.54
C ARG A 106 -43.07 -21.82 0.30
N LEU A 107 -42.43 -22.22 -0.81
CA LEU A 107 -41.14 -21.67 -1.22
C LEU A 107 -41.36 -20.39 -2.03
N SER A 108 -41.02 -19.24 -1.43
CA SER A 108 -41.14 -17.95 -2.11
C SER A 108 -39.83 -17.57 -2.81
N LEU A 109 -39.92 -17.23 -4.10
CA LEU A 109 -38.82 -16.62 -4.86
C LEU A 109 -39.09 -15.12 -5.01
N VAL A 110 -38.13 -14.29 -4.59
CA VAL A 110 -38.17 -12.85 -4.82
C VAL A 110 -37.34 -12.56 -6.07
N SER A 111 -37.99 -12.11 -7.14
CA SER A 111 -37.33 -11.59 -8.34
C SER A 111 -37.30 -10.07 -8.29
N ILE A 112 -36.15 -9.47 -8.57
CA ILE A 112 -35.98 -8.02 -8.63
C ILE A 112 -35.42 -7.68 -10.00
N ASP A 113 -36.25 -7.07 -10.82
CA ASP A 113 -35.88 -6.64 -12.17
C ASP A 113 -35.31 -5.23 -12.11
N LEU A 114 -34.03 -5.08 -12.47
CA LEU A 114 -33.33 -3.79 -12.46
C LEU A 114 -33.45 -3.10 -13.81
N SER A 115 -33.84 -1.82 -13.79
CA SER A 115 -33.77 -0.92 -14.93
C SER A 115 -32.34 -0.39 -15.15
N GLY A 116 -32.08 0.22 -16.30
CA GLY A 116 -30.75 0.73 -16.66
C GLY A 116 -30.22 1.86 -15.75
N ASN A 117 -31.10 2.53 -15.00
CA ASN A 117 -30.75 3.62 -14.07
C ASN A 117 -30.72 3.18 -12.60
N ASP A 118 -31.09 1.95 -12.30
CA ASP A 118 -31.09 1.47 -10.92
C ASP A 118 -29.66 1.24 -10.45
N ASP A 119 -29.39 1.69 -9.22
CA ASP A 119 -28.11 1.41 -8.57
C ASP A 119 -28.16 -0.02 -8.03
N ALA A 120 -27.82 -0.98 -8.92
CA ALA A 120 -27.73 -2.39 -8.60
C ALA A 120 -26.92 -2.61 -7.32
N GLN A 121 -25.83 -1.85 -7.14
CA GLN A 121 -24.99 -1.95 -5.95
C GLN A 121 -25.75 -1.54 -4.69
N LEU A 122 -26.41 -0.38 -4.69
CA LEU A 122 -27.17 0.09 -3.52
C LEU A 122 -28.34 -0.85 -3.18
N ILE A 123 -29.07 -1.32 -4.20
CA ILE A 123 -30.18 -2.26 -4.00
C ILE A 123 -29.65 -3.57 -3.39
N PHE A 124 -28.55 -4.12 -3.92
CA PHE A 124 -27.96 -5.32 -3.36
C PHE A 124 -27.36 -5.10 -1.97
N GLU A 125 -26.66 -4.00 -1.71
CA GLU A 125 -26.13 -3.69 -0.37
C GLU A 125 -27.26 -3.56 0.66
N THR A 126 -28.37 -2.93 0.28
CA THR A 126 -29.56 -2.80 1.14
C THR A 126 -30.23 -4.16 1.40
N LEU A 127 -30.24 -5.05 0.40
CA LEU A 127 -30.82 -6.40 0.53
C LEU A 127 -29.90 -7.40 1.24
N ASN A 128 -28.58 -7.27 1.06
CA ASN A 128 -27.55 -8.13 1.64
C ASN A 128 -27.04 -7.67 3.01
N ASP A 129 -27.70 -6.70 3.66
CA ASP A 129 -27.35 -6.24 5.03
C ASP A 129 -27.39 -7.39 6.08
N ARG A 130 -27.82 -8.60 5.69
CA ARG A 130 -27.80 -9.83 6.51
C ARG A 130 -27.10 -11.04 5.88
N GLY A 131 -26.40 -10.90 4.73
CA GLY A 131 -25.79 -12.00 3.97
C GLY A 131 -24.34 -11.75 3.54
N THR A 132 -23.73 -12.68 2.78
CA THR A 132 -22.38 -12.48 2.22
C THR A 132 -22.41 -11.37 1.16
N PRO A 133 -21.60 -10.29 1.30
CA PRO A 133 -21.60 -9.20 0.33
C PRO A 133 -21.23 -9.68 -1.07
N LEU A 134 -21.96 -9.21 -2.08
CA LEU A 134 -21.58 -9.41 -3.48
C LEU A 134 -20.32 -8.59 -3.77
N LEU A 135 -19.31 -9.17 -4.44
CA LEU A 135 -18.11 -8.40 -4.80
C LEU A 135 -18.44 -7.35 -5.87
N LYS A 136 -17.68 -6.26 -5.93
CA LYS A 136 -17.86 -5.26 -7.00
C LYS A 136 -17.60 -5.89 -8.37
N ALA A 137 -16.70 -6.86 -8.42
CA ALA A 137 -16.45 -7.68 -9.60
C ALA A 137 -17.69 -8.44 -10.11
N ASP A 138 -18.58 -8.89 -9.23
CA ASP A 138 -19.79 -9.59 -9.62
C ASP A 138 -20.79 -8.64 -10.29
N LEU A 139 -20.91 -7.41 -9.78
CA LEU A 139 -21.71 -6.35 -10.41
C LEU A 139 -21.15 -5.98 -11.79
N VAL A 140 -19.83 -5.88 -11.91
CA VAL A 140 -19.14 -5.64 -13.19
C VAL A 140 -19.46 -6.74 -14.20
N LYS A 141 -19.33 -8.03 -13.82
CA LYS A 141 -19.63 -9.16 -14.70
C LYS A 141 -21.08 -9.13 -15.19
N ASN A 142 -22.03 -8.93 -14.27
CA ASN A 142 -23.45 -8.86 -14.63
C ASN A 142 -23.75 -7.72 -15.61
N TRP A 143 -23.14 -6.55 -15.41
CA TRP A 143 -23.26 -5.43 -16.34
C TRP A 143 -22.69 -5.77 -17.72
N VAL A 144 -21.46 -6.32 -17.78
CA VAL A 144 -20.81 -6.70 -19.05
C VAL A 144 -21.66 -7.69 -19.84
N PHE A 145 -22.24 -8.71 -19.19
CA PHE A 145 -23.08 -9.70 -19.89
C PHE A 145 -24.38 -9.12 -20.41
N ARG A 146 -24.99 -8.19 -19.66
CA ARG A 146 -26.19 -7.50 -20.11
C ARG A 146 -25.92 -6.63 -21.34
N GLU A 147 -24.83 -5.86 -21.34
CA GLU A 147 -24.45 -5.06 -22.51
C GLU A 147 -24.09 -5.96 -23.70
N GLY A 148 -23.34 -7.06 -23.47
CA GLY A 148 -23.00 -8.04 -24.51
C GLY A 148 -24.23 -8.67 -25.16
N ALA A 149 -25.26 -9.00 -24.36
CA ALA A 149 -26.52 -9.52 -24.89
C ALA A 149 -27.25 -8.51 -25.79
N GLN A 150 -27.22 -7.21 -25.45
CA GLN A 150 -27.80 -6.15 -26.28
C GLN A 150 -27.05 -5.99 -27.61
N LEU A 151 -25.75 -6.26 -27.62
CA LEU A 151 -24.90 -6.24 -28.81
C LEU A 151 -25.00 -7.51 -29.67
N ASN A 152 -25.82 -8.50 -29.29
CA ASN A 152 -25.82 -9.85 -29.86
C ASN A 152 -24.42 -10.48 -29.89
N ALA A 153 -23.59 -10.19 -28.88
CA ALA A 153 -22.29 -10.83 -28.71
C ALA A 153 -22.45 -12.26 -28.18
N ASP A 154 -21.41 -13.07 -28.34
CA ASP A 154 -21.34 -14.38 -27.70
C ASP A 154 -20.99 -14.19 -26.21
N VAL A 155 -22.04 -14.03 -25.40
CA VAL A 155 -21.92 -13.79 -23.96
C VAL A 155 -21.32 -15.02 -23.24
N ASP A 156 -21.50 -16.22 -23.78
CA ASP A 156 -20.93 -17.44 -23.20
C ASP A 156 -19.41 -17.46 -23.40
N ASP A 157 -18.94 -17.09 -24.58
CA ASP A 157 -17.51 -16.90 -24.87
C ASP A 157 -16.90 -15.77 -24.01
N TRP A 158 -17.59 -14.65 -23.80
CA TRP A 158 -17.15 -13.60 -22.87
C TRP A 158 -17.12 -14.07 -21.42
N ALA A 159 -18.07 -14.93 -21.02
CA ALA A 159 -18.10 -15.52 -19.69
C ALA A 159 -16.93 -16.48 -19.47
N VAL A 160 -16.55 -17.30 -20.46
CA VAL A 160 -15.32 -18.11 -20.39
C VAL A 160 -14.09 -17.22 -20.21
N ARG A 161 -13.99 -16.13 -20.99
CA ARG A 161 -12.82 -15.23 -20.90
C ARG A 161 -12.73 -14.48 -19.57
N LEU A 162 -13.85 -14.12 -18.94
CA LEU A 162 -13.88 -13.29 -17.73
C LEU A 162 -14.15 -14.08 -16.45
N SER A 163 -15.20 -14.90 -16.42
CA SER A 163 -15.70 -15.57 -15.21
C SER A 163 -14.85 -16.76 -14.79
N ASP A 164 -14.41 -17.61 -15.72
CA ASP A 164 -13.67 -18.84 -15.36
C ASP A 164 -12.37 -18.56 -14.62
N GLU A 165 -11.80 -17.37 -14.81
CA GLU A 165 -10.70 -16.87 -13.99
C GLU A 165 -11.21 -16.13 -12.75
N PHE A 166 -12.06 -15.11 -12.90
CA PHE A 166 -12.43 -14.21 -11.80
C PHE A 166 -13.20 -14.91 -10.67
N ASP A 167 -13.71 -16.11 -10.93
CA ASP A 167 -14.37 -16.97 -9.94
C ASP A 167 -13.39 -17.94 -9.24
N GLN A 168 -12.12 -17.98 -9.65
CA GLN A 168 -11.10 -18.81 -9.00
C GLN A 168 -10.86 -18.37 -7.55
N PRO A 169 -10.58 -19.32 -6.63
CA PRO A 169 -10.39 -19.03 -5.21
C PRO A 169 -9.37 -17.92 -4.92
N TRP A 170 -8.29 -17.85 -5.71
CA TRP A 170 -7.24 -16.83 -5.55
C TRP A 170 -7.76 -15.39 -5.70
N TRP A 171 -8.67 -15.15 -6.65
CA TRP A 171 -9.27 -13.83 -6.90
C TRP A 171 -10.27 -13.43 -5.81
N ARG A 172 -10.94 -14.43 -5.22
CA ARG A 172 -11.96 -14.28 -4.19
C ARG A 172 -11.39 -14.15 -2.78
N GLU A 173 -10.14 -14.56 -2.57
CA GLU A 173 -9.46 -14.44 -1.27
C GLU A 173 -9.36 -12.98 -0.83
N GLU A 174 -9.73 -12.73 0.43
CA GLU A 174 -9.57 -11.43 1.05
C GLU A 174 -8.15 -11.22 1.55
N VAL A 175 -7.53 -10.13 1.10
CA VAL A 175 -6.19 -9.72 1.52
C VAL A 175 -6.25 -8.36 2.19
N GLN A 176 -5.28 -8.08 3.06
CA GLN A 176 -5.18 -6.80 3.73
C GLN A 176 -4.71 -5.71 2.76
N GLN A 177 -5.53 -4.67 2.58
CA GLN A 177 -5.17 -3.45 1.86
C GLN A 177 -5.29 -2.27 2.83
N GLY A 178 -4.16 -1.88 3.43
CA GLY A 178 -4.15 -0.88 4.49
C GLY A 178 -4.95 -1.33 5.72
N ARG A 179 -6.10 -0.70 5.97
CA ARG A 179 -6.99 -1.01 7.11
C ARG A 179 -8.19 -1.90 6.75
N LEU A 180 -8.35 -2.24 5.47
CA LEU A 180 -9.52 -2.97 4.97
C LEU A 180 -9.09 -4.37 4.53
N MET A 181 -9.95 -5.36 4.75
CA MET A 181 -9.88 -6.67 4.10
C MET A 181 -10.70 -6.60 2.82
N ARG A 182 -10.10 -6.91 1.67
CA ARG A 182 -10.76 -6.83 0.38
C ARG A 182 -10.31 -7.98 -0.51
N SER A 183 -11.24 -8.46 -1.35
CA SER A 183 -10.92 -9.47 -2.36
C SER A 183 -9.83 -8.97 -3.32
N ARG A 184 -8.94 -9.87 -3.77
CA ARG A 184 -7.91 -9.51 -4.75
C ARG A 184 -8.51 -8.92 -6.03
N ILE A 185 -9.68 -9.41 -6.44
CA ILE A 185 -10.36 -8.92 -7.65
C ILE A 185 -10.86 -7.48 -7.52
N ASP A 186 -11.42 -7.09 -6.38
CA ASP A 186 -11.88 -5.72 -6.18
C ASP A 186 -10.69 -4.74 -6.05
N ILE A 187 -9.56 -5.20 -5.52
CA ILE A 187 -8.30 -4.45 -5.48
C ILE A 187 -7.78 -4.24 -6.92
N PHE A 188 -7.70 -5.31 -7.70
CA PHE A 188 -7.27 -5.24 -9.10
C PHE A 188 -8.15 -4.29 -9.91
N LEU A 189 -9.48 -4.44 -9.85
CA LEU A 189 -10.40 -3.58 -10.60
C LEU A 189 -10.21 -2.11 -10.24
N GLN A 190 -10.03 -1.78 -8.96
CA GLN A 190 -9.75 -0.40 -8.55
C GLN A 190 -8.44 0.13 -9.16
N TYR A 191 -7.36 -0.65 -9.11
CA TYR A 191 -6.08 -0.24 -9.67
C TYR A 191 -6.12 -0.12 -11.20
N TRP A 192 -6.75 -1.08 -11.86
CA TRP A 192 -6.95 -1.08 -13.30
C TRP A 192 -7.77 0.11 -13.76
N LEU A 193 -8.86 0.45 -13.05
CA LEU A 193 -9.64 1.66 -13.36
C LEU A 193 -8.85 2.94 -13.11
N THR A 194 -8.05 3.00 -12.04
CA THR A 194 -7.15 4.14 -11.78
C THR A 194 -6.16 4.33 -12.92
N MET A 195 -5.59 3.23 -13.42
CA MET A 195 -4.70 3.20 -14.59
C MET A 195 -5.41 3.68 -15.86
N LYS A 196 -6.55 3.08 -16.23
CA LYS A 196 -7.25 3.40 -17.50
C LYS A 196 -7.87 4.79 -17.51
N SER A 197 -8.42 5.24 -16.37
CA SER A 197 -9.07 6.55 -16.27
C SER A 197 -8.10 7.70 -15.96
N CYS A 198 -6.87 7.40 -15.51
CA CYS A 198 -5.94 8.40 -15.00
C CYS A 198 -6.60 9.34 -13.98
N ALA A 199 -7.43 8.76 -13.10
CA ALA A 199 -8.19 9.45 -12.07
C ALA A 199 -8.24 8.60 -10.79
N GLU A 200 -8.45 9.26 -9.66
CA GLU A 200 -8.61 8.56 -8.38
C GLU A 200 -9.92 7.80 -8.36
N VAL A 201 -9.86 6.49 -8.14
CA VAL A 201 -11.02 5.61 -8.02
C VAL A 201 -11.12 5.12 -6.58
N ARG A 202 -12.20 5.47 -5.89
CA ARG A 202 -12.49 4.98 -4.54
C ARG A 202 -13.01 3.55 -4.62
N SER A 203 -12.76 2.75 -3.59
CA SER A 203 -13.24 1.35 -3.50
C SER A 203 -14.74 1.24 -3.75
N ASP A 204 -15.52 2.14 -3.14
CA ASP A 204 -16.98 2.08 -3.15
C ASP A 204 -17.56 2.52 -4.50
N ASP A 205 -16.78 3.27 -5.27
CA ASP A 205 -17.13 3.79 -6.59
C ASP A 205 -16.69 2.87 -7.74
N THR A 206 -16.04 1.74 -7.45
CA THR A 206 -15.42 0.85 -8.46
C THR A 206 -16.40 0.47 -9.57
N PHE A 207 -17.61 0.04 -9.24
CA PHE A 207 -18.62 -0.34 -10.24
C PHE A 207 -19.04 0.84 -11.12
N ARG A 208 -19.38 1.99 -10.52
CA ARG A 208 -19.78 3.20 -11.26
C ARG A 208 -18.64 3.73 -12.14
N ALA A 209 -17.41 3.69 -11.64
CA ALA A 209 -16.22 4.05 -12.39
C ALA A 209 -15.99 3.09 -13.57
N PHE A 210 -16.20 1.78 -13.37
CA PHE A 210 -16.15 0.78 -14.44
C PHE A 210 -17.18 1.07 -15.52
N VAL A 211 -18.45 1.22 -15.18
CA VAL A 211 -19.52 1.51 -16.16
C VAL A 211 -19.17 2.77 -16.96
N ARG A 212 -18.76 3.85 -16.30
CA ARG A 212 -18.37 5.10 -16.98
C ARG A 212 -17.18 4.91 -17.92
N GLN A 213 -16.16 4.15 -17.51
CA GLN A 213 -14.95 3.91 -18.29
C GLN A 213 -15.21 2.97 -19.47
N SER A 214 -16.06 1.96 -19.30
CA SER A 214 -16.29 0.88 -20.26
C SER A 214 -17.39 1.19 -21.27
N LYS A 215 -18.38 2.03 -20.92
CA LYS A 215 -19.54 2.32 -21.79
C LYS A 215 -19.17 2.79 -23.21
N PRO A 216 -18.15 3.65 -23.43
CA PRO A 216 -17.74 4.03 -24.79
C PRO A 216 -17.25 2.86 -25.65
N PHE A 217 -16.76 1.78 -25.03
CA PHE A 217 -16.26 0.59 -25.72
C PHE A 217 -17.33 -0.49 -25.89
N MET A 218 -18.50 -0.33 -25.27
CA MET A 218 -19.65 -1.25 -25.38
C MET A 218 -20.66 -0.80 -26.45
N ALA A 219 -20.23 -0.04 -27.46
CA ALA A 219 -21.07 0.41 -28.56
C ALA A 219 -21.14 -0.60 -29.72
N ASP A 220 -20.13 -1.47 -29.82
CA ASP A 220 -19.93 -2.42 -30.90
C ASP A 220 -19.27 -3.69 -30.35
N ARG A 221 -19.60 -4.83 -30.95
CA ARG A 221 -19.17 -6.15 -30.47
C ARG A 221 -17.66 -6.32 -30.50
N ASP A 222 -17.00 -5.89 -31.57
CA ASP A 222 -15.56 -6.13 -31.76
C ASP A 222 -14.77 -5.24 -30.81
N PHE A 223 -15.15 -3.96 -30.71
CA PHE A 223 -14.57 -3.05 -29.72
C PHE A 223 -14.75 -3.54 -28.28
N ALA A 224 -15.94 -4.03 -27.94
CA ALA A 224 -16.21 -4.59 -26.62
C ALA A 224 -15.35 -5.83 -26.34
N THR A 225 -15.23 -6.73 -27.31
CA THR A 225 -14.42 -7.96 -27.18
C THR A 225 -12.95 -7.60 -26.94
N SER A 226 -12.37 -6.73 -27.78
CA SER A 226 -10.96 -6.29 -27.61
C SER A 226 -10.73 -5.55 -26.29
N TYR A 227 -11.72 -4.80 -25.80
CA TYR A 227 -11.63 -4.13 -24.51
C TYR A 227 -11.59 -5.12 -23.34
N LEU A 228 -12.43 -6.16 -23.36
CA LEU A 228 -12.45 -7.22 -22.36
C LEU A 228 -11.18 -8.09 -22.40
N GLU A 229 -10.63 -8.33 -23.59
CA GLU A 229 -9.33 -8.99 -23.75
C GLU A 229 -8.19 -8.15 -23.13
N SER A 230 -8.20 -6.83 -23.30
CA SER A 230 -7.25 -5.95 -22.60
C SER A 230 -7.41 -6.02 -21.08
N LEU A 231 -8.64 -5.99 -20.56
CA LEU A 231 -8.90 -6.15 -19.12
C LEU A 231 -8.35 -7.50 -18.62
N ARG A 232 -8.58 -8.57 -19.38
CA ARG A 232 -8.11 -9.91 -19.04
C ARG A 232 -6.59 -10.00 -19.00
N SER A 233 -5.92 -9.46 -20.03
CA SER A 233 -4.46 -9.42 -20.11
C SER A 233 -3.85 -8.63 -18.93
N ASP A 234 -4.42 -7.48 -18.57
CA ASP A 234 -3.97 -6.71 -17.42
C ASP A 234 -4.20 -7.47 -16.09
N ALA A 235 -5.27 -8.26 -15.99
CA ALA A 235 -5.53 -9.10 -14.82
C ALA A 235 -4.52 -10.24 -14.67
N ASP A 236 -4.13 -10.88 -15.77
CA ASP A 236 -3.10 -11.92 -15.77
C ASP A 236 -1.74 -11.36 -15.34
N ILE A 237 -1.39 -10.16 -15.81
CA ILE A 237 -0.19 -9.46 -15.37
C ILE A 237 -0.23 -9.21 -13.86
N PHE A 238 -1.34 -8.68 -13.35
CA PHE A 238 -1.50 -8.42 -11.92
C PHE A 238 -1.34 -9.68 -11.07
N ARG A 239 -1.94 -10.80 -11.50
CA ARG A 239 -1.83 -12.10 -10.81
C ARG A 239 -0.37 -12.58 -10.73
N ARG A 240 0.40 -12.34 -11.78
CA ARG A 240 1.81 -12.77 -11.90
C ARG A 240 2.79 -11.89 -11.14
N PHE A 241 2.38 -10.79 -10.52
CA PHE A 241 3.30 -9.89 -9.80
C PHE A 241 4.11 -10.60 -8.71
N ALA A 242 3.49 -11.50 -7.95
CA ALA A 242 4.16 -12.26 -6.90
C ALA A 242 5.15 -13.31 -7.44
N GLU A 243 5.05 -13.65 -8.73
CA GLU A 243 5.89 -14.65 -9.41
C GLU A 243 7.11 -14.02 -10.09
N LEU A 244 7.21 -12.68 -10.11
CA LEU A 244 8.34 -11.99 -10.71
C LEU A 244 9.65 -12.33 -9.96
N GLY A 245 10.73 -12.60 -10.70
CA GLY A 245 12.06 -12.90 -10.13
C GLY A 245 12.63 -11.73 -9.34
N SER A 246 13.25 -11.98 -8.17
CA SER A 246 13.90 -10.93 -7.34
C SER A 246 15.07 -10.26 -8.05
N ASP A 247 15.63 -11.02 -8.96
CA ASP A 247 16.34 -10.69 -10.18
C ASP A 247 16.18 -9.35 -10.87
N THR A 248 14.91 -9.10 -11.16
CA THR A 248 14.53 -8.25 -12.28
C THR A 248 14.14 -6.89 -11.74
N PRO A 249 14.28 -5.82 -12.55
CA PRO A 249 13.81 -4.50 -12.16
C PRO A 249 12.34 -4.52 -11.70
N GLU A 250 11.49 -5.26 -12.39
CA GLU A 250 10.07 -5.39 -12.07
C GLU A 250 9.84 -6.13 -10.74
N GLY A 251 10.49 -7.29 -10.55
CA GLY A 251 10.32 -8.08 -9.34
C GLY A 251 11.00 -7.49 -8.11
N SER A 252 12.12 -6.78 -8.28
CA SER A 252 12.73 -5.99 -7.21
C SER A 252 11.79 -4.87 -6.79
N PHE A 253 11.27 -4.08 -7.74
CA PHE A 253 10.34 -2.99 -7.44
C PHE A 253 9.10 -3.49 -6.70
N TYR A 254 8.48 -4.57 -7.18
CA TYR A 254 7.28 -5.14 -6.56
C TYR A 254 7.54 -5.53 -5.08
N ARG A 255 8.58 -6.33 -4.81
CA ARG A 255 8.90 -6.76 -3.43
C ARG A 255 9.31 -5.59 -2.54
N ARG A 256 10.16 -4.68 -3.03
CA ARG A 256 10.72 -3.60 -2.23
C ARG A 256 9.69 -2.50 -1.97
N VAL A 257 9.03 -2.01 -3.02
CA VAL A 257 8.16 -0.83 -2.94
C VAL A 257 6.72 -1.20 -2.64
N ILE A 258 6.13 -2.12 -3.40
CA ILE A 258 4.71 -2.44 -3.25
C ILE A 258 4.47 -3.27 -1.97
N GLU A 259 5.26 -4.32 -1.75
CA GLU A 259 5.08 -5.18 -0.58
C GLU A 259 5.77 -4.63 0.67
N ARG A 260 7.10 -4.42 0.66
CA ARG A 260 7.85 -4.10 1.89
C ARG A 260 7.66 -2.66 2.37
N LEU A 261 7.59 -1.68 1.46
CA LEU A 261 7.21 -0.31 1.81
C LEU A 261 5.69 -0.13 1.95
N GLU A 262 4.89 -1.14 1.56
CA GLU A 262 3.42 -1.12 1.55
C GLU A 262 2.86 0.05 0.71
N LEU A 263 3.55 0.42 -0.36
CA LEU A 263 3.19 1.58 -1.18
C LEU A 263 2.30 1.19 -2.37
N SER A 264 1.20 0.49 -2.08
CA SER A 264 0.29 -0.10 -3.09
C SER A 264 -0.38 0.91 -4.04
N VAL A 265 -0.32 2.19 -3.71
CA VAL A 265 -0.69 3.31 -4.59
C VAL A 265 0.15 3.40 -5.87
N THR A 266 1.36 2.82 -5.89
CA THR A 266 2.18 2.76 -7.11
C THR A 266 1.76 1.62 -8.04
N THR A 267 0.93 0.68 -7.58
CA THR A 267 0.51 -0.49 -8.37
C THR A 267 -0.17 -0.15 -9.71
N PRO A 268 -1.03 0.88 -9.84
CA PRO A 268 -1.54 1.30 -11.14
C PRO A 268 -0.45 1.76 -12.13
N ILE A 269 0.61 2.42 -11.65
CA ILE A 269 1.76 2.83 -12.48
C ILE A 269 2.56 1.58 -12.88
N PHE A 270 2.79 0.68 -11.93
CA PHE A 270 3.48 -0.58 -12.17
C PHE A 270 2.73 -1.42 -13.22
N LEU A 271 1.42 -1.58 -13.08
CA LEU A 271 0.58 -2.25 -14.06
C LEU A 271 0.62 -1.57 -15.43
N TRP A 272 0.59 -0.23 -15.48
CA TRP A 272 0.70 0.51 -16.75
C TRP A 272 2.03 0.24 -17.47
N LEU A 273 3.14 0.17 -16.73
CA LEU A 273 4.46 -0.10 -17.28
C LEU A 273 4.57 -1.53 -17.82
N LEU A 274 3.90 -2.50 -17.19
CA LEU A 274 3.95 -3.91 -17.57
C LEU A 274 2.85 -4.32 -18.57
N SER A 275 1.84 -3.48 -18.80
CA SER A 275 0.70 -3.81 -19.66
C SER A 275 1.12 -4.15 -21.11
N GLU A 276 0.58 -5.26 -21.63
CA GLU A 276 0.73 -5.64 -23.05
C GLU A 276 0.05 -4.65 -24.00
N THR A 277 -0.81 -3.75 -23.49
CA THR A 277 -1.43 -2.70 -24.31
C THR A 277 -0.53 -1.49 -24.51
N THR A 278 0.34 -1.17 -23.54
CA THR A 278 1.26 -0.02 -23.61
C THR A 278 2.59 -0.41 -24.23
N LYS A 279 3.05 -1.66 -24.01
CA LYS A 279 4.29 -2.22 -24.56
C LYS A 279 5.52 -1.34 -24.31
N VAL A 280 5.67 -0.87 -23.07
CA VAL A 280 6.81 -0.04 -22.67
C VAL A 280 8.11 -0.84 -22.82
N PRO A 281 9.14 -0.32 -23.52
CA PRO A 281 10.44 -0.99 -23.65
C PRO A 281 11.12 -1.28 -22.30
N ALA A 282 11.88 -2.37 -22.23
CA ALA A 282 12.47 -2.86 -20.98
C ALA A 282 13.43 -1.85 -20.32
N ASP A 283 14.20 -1.11 -21.11
CA ASP A 283 15.09 -0.04 -20.63
C ASP A 283 14.28 1.10 -19.99
N GLN A 284 13.17 1.50 -20.60
CA GLN A 284 12.28 2.54 -20.08
C GLN A 284 11.53 2.07 -18.84
N ARG A 285 11.09 0.81 -18.77
CA ARG A 285 10.53 0.25 -17.54
C ARG A 285 11.55 0.28 -16.41
N SER A 286 12.76 -0.22 -16.67
CA SER A 286 13.85 -0.25 -15.68
C SER A 286 14.17 1.15 -15.15
N LEU A 287 14.30 2.14 -16.05
CA LEU A 287 14.56 3.54 -15.69
C LEU A 287 13.44 4.13 -14.83
N GLY A 288 12.18 3.93 -15.22
CA GLY A 288 11.02 4.44 -14.50
C GLY A 288 10.85 3.83 -13.11
N LEU A 289 11.03 2.51 -13.01
CA LEU A 289 10.95 1.78 -11.74
C LEU A 289 12.07 2.17 -10.79
N ALA A 290 13.31 2.31 -11.29
CA ALA A 290 14.44 2.76 -10.50
C ALA A 290 14.22 4.17 -9.92
N ALA A 291 13.68 5.10 -10.72
CA ALA A 291 13.36 6.46 -10.26
C ALA A 291 12.27 6.44 -9.17
N LEU A 292 11.20 5.66 -9.38
CA LEU A 292 10.08 5.56 -8.44
C LEU A 292 10.49 4.83 -7.14
N GLU A 293 11.35 3.81 -7.22
CA GLU A 293 11.95 3.13 -6.06
C GLU A 293 12.81 4.10 -5.25
N SER A 294 13.74 4.80 -5.91
CA SER A 294 14.59 5.77 -5.23
C SER A 294 13.77 6.86 -4.53
N TRP A 295 12.80 7.45 -5.23
CA TRP A 295 11.89 8.43 -4.65
C TRP A 295 11.18 7.88 -3.40
N SER A 296 10.69 6.63 -3.45
CA SER A 296 9.97 5.99 -2.34
C SER A 296 10.89 5.72 -1.15
N VAL A 297 12.07 5.16 -1.38
CA VAL A 297 13.04 4.79 -0.34
C VAL A 297 13.61 6.03 0.35
N ARG A 298 14.00 7.06 -0.41
CA ARG A 298 14.54 8.30 0.14
C ARG A 298 13.53 9.03 1.02
N ARG A 299 12.28 9.14 0.56
CA ARG A 299 11.19 9.73 1.35
C ARG A 299 10.91 8.93 2.62
N MET A 300 10.98 7.60 2.56
CA MET A 300 10.83 6.73 3.73
C MET A 300 11.94 6.94 4.76
N LEU A 301 13.21 6.97 4.31
CA LEU A 301 14.37 7.19 5.16
C LEU A 301 14.33 8.56 5.86
N MET A 302 13.95 9.60 5.13
CA MET A 302 13.76 10.96 5.67
C MET A 302 12.41 11.17 6.38
N ARG A 303 11.60 10.11 6.51
CA ARG A 303 10.29 10.12 7.19
C ARG A 303 9.35 11.20 6.69
N MET A 304 9.38 11.45 5.38
CA MET A 304 8.53 12.46 4.75
C MET A 304 7.06 12.03 4.76
N THR A 305 6.16 13.00 4.68
CA THR A 305 4.72 12.74 4.65
C THR A 305 4.33 11.94 3.41
N THR A 306 3.40 10.99 3.57
CA THR A 306 2.74 10.28 2.48
C THR A 306 1.43 10.97 2.06
N LYS A 307 1.13 12.15 2.64
CA LYS A 307 0.00 12.97 2.21
C LYS A 307 0.16 13.26 0.73
N ASP A 308 -0.93 13.12 -0.02
CA ASP A 308 -1.02 13.42 -1.45
C ASP A 308 -0.38 12.40 -2.43
N VAL A 309 0.21 11.30 -1.94
CA VAL A 309 0.82 10.29 -2.83
C VAL A 309 -0.20 9.68 -3.80
N ASN A 310 -1.45 9.44 -3.36
CA ASN A 310 -2.54 8.95 -4.26
C ASN A 310 -2.80 9.89 -5.43
N LYS A 311 -2.88 11.19 -5.16
CA LYS A 311 -3.10 12.18 -6.22
C LYS A 311 -1.87 12.33 -7.10
N PHE A 312 -0.68 12.20 -6.51
CA PHE A 312 0.56 12.25 -7.28
C PHE A 312 0.72 11.04 -8.21
N ALA A 313 0.32 9.84 -7.79
CA ALA A 313 0.32 8.68 -8.67
C ALA A 313 -0.57 8.89 -9.90
N VAL A 314 -1.73 9.55 -9.73
CA VAL A 314 -2.59 9.97 -10.84
C VAL A 314 -1.92 11.00 -11.74
N VAL A 315 -1.16 11.96 -11.20
CA VAL A 315 -0.36 12.91 -12.00
C VAL A 315 0.69 12.18 -12.83
N LEU A 316 1.39 11.21 -12.26
CA LEU A 316 2.38 10.38 -12.97
C LEU A 316 1.72 9.58 -14.10
N LEU A 317 0.57 8.94 -13.85
CA LEU A 317 -0.20 8.24 -14.88
C LEU A 317 -0.62 9.15 -16.04
N ARG A 318 -1.08 10.37 -15.74
CA ARG A 318 -1.43 11.35 -16.79
C ARG A 318 -0.22 11.78 -17.62
N ALA A 319 0.95 11.89 -17.00
CA ALA A 319 2.18 12.20 -17.73
C ALA A 319 2.58 11.03 -18.64
N LEU A 320 2.52 9.79 -18.12
CA LEU A 320 2.77 8.56 -18.88
C LEU A 320 1.82 8.40 -20.06
N ALA A 321 0.51 8.60 -19.85
CA ALA A 321 -0.50 8.45 -20.89
C ALA A 321 -0.34 9.44 -22.07
N LYS A 322 0.37 10.55 -21.85
CA LYS A 322 0.68 11.56 -22.90
C LYS A 322 2.06 11.37 -23.52
N ALA A 323 2.90 10.53 -22.93
CA ALA A 323 4.28 10.35 -23.36
C ALA A 323 4.38 9.31 -24.49
N PRO A 324 5.35 9.45 -25.41
CA PRO A 324 5.78 8.35 -26.24
C PRO A 324 6.22 7.16 -25.37
N VAL A 325 5.77 5.94 -25.70
CA VAL A 325 6.03 4.74 -24.88
C VAL A 325 7.51 4.44 -24.71
N ASN A 326 8.34 4.79 -25.71
CA ASN A 326 9.80 4.69 -25.68
C ASN A 326 10.49 5.78 -24.84
N GLN A 327 9.74 6.66 -24.18
CA GLN A 327 10.25 7.68 -23.26
C GLN A 327 9.59 7.59 -21.87
N ALA A 328 8.79 6.55 -21.61
CA ALA A 328 8.00 6.43 -20.38
C ALA A 328 8.85 6.55 -19.10
N GLY A 329 10.01 5.88 -19.07
CA GLY A 329 10.95 5.94 -17.94
C GLY A 329 11.53 7.33 -17.74
N SER A 330 11.99 7.95 -18.83
CA SER A 330 12.53 9.31 -18.82
C SER A 330 11.49 10.33 -18.35
N VAL A 331 10.23 10.19 -18.77
CA VAL A 331 9.13 11.07 -18.33
C VAL A 331 8.84 10.89 -16.84
N LEU A 332 8.80 9.66 -16.33
CA LEU A 332 8.63 9.43 -14.89
C LEU A 332 9.74 10.08 -14.07
N ARG A 333 11.00 9.83 -14.45
CA ARG A 333 12.17 10.40 -13.78
C ARG A 333 12.16 11.93 -13.78
N ARG A 334 11.85 12.54 -14.93
CA ARG A 334 11.74 13.99 -15.07
C ARG A 334 10.63 14.56 -14.19
N VAL A 335 9.41 14.03 -14.27
CA VAL A 335 8.28 14.53 -13.46
C VAL A 335 8.56 14.38 -11.97
N LEU A 336 9.18 13.28 -11.52
CA LEU A 336 9.61 13.12 -10.13
C LEU A 336 10.65 14.18 -9.72
N SER A 337 11.59 14.50 -10.62
CA SER A 337 12.68 15.48 -10.37
C SER A 337 12.18 16.93 -10.31
N GLU A 338 11.16 17.26 -11.08
CA GLU A 338 10.54 18.60 -11.11
C GLU A 338 9.73 18.92 -9.84
N GLN A 339 9.48 17.95 -8.95
CA GLN A 339 8.62 18.16 -7.78
C GLN A 339 9.32 18.98 -6.68
N THR A 340 8.64 20.04 -6.23
CA THR A 340 9.16 20.98 -5.21
C THR A 340 8.40 20.91 -3.89
N ALA A 341 7.12 20.53 -3.92
CA ALA A 341 6.28 20.47 -2.74
C ALA A 341 6.72 19.37 -1.77
N VAL A 342 6.72 19.63 -0.46
CA VAL A 342 7.12 18.66 0.58
C VAL A 342 6.39 17.31 0.46
N SER A 343 5.13 17.31 0.03
CA SER A 343 4.33 16.09 -0.19
C SER A 343 4.78 15.23 -1.38
N ARG A 344 5.59 15.77 -2.30
CA ARG A 344 5.96 15.10 -3.57
C ARG A 344 7.45 15.12 -3.90
N VAL A 345 8.22 16.01 -3.29
CA VAL A 345 9.65 16.23 -3.56
C VAL A 345 10.44 14.93 -3.53
N TRP A 346 11.36 14.76 -4.49
CA TRP A 346 12.39 13.73 -4.50
C TRP A 346 13.64 14.29 -3.82
N PRO A 347 14.04 13.75 -2.65
CA PRO A 347 15.22 14.27 -1.97
C PRO A 347 16.52 14.04 -2.75
N THR A 348 17.38 15.06 -2.77
CA THR A 348 18.73 15.03 -3.32
C THR A 348 19.70 14.27 -2.43
N ASP A 349 20.85 13.93 -2.99
CA ASP A 349 21.91 13.20 -2.28
C ASP A 349 22.43 13.98 -1.09
N ALA A 350 22.59 15.31 -1.25
CA ALA A 350 23.01 16.19 -0.17
C ALA A 350 21.97 16.22 0.97
N GLU A 351 20.69 16.43 0.64
CA GLU A 351 19.60 16.44 1.62
C GLU A 351 19.50 15.11 2.38
N LEU A 352 19.68 13.97 1.70
CA LEU A 352 19.64 12.65 2.33
C LEU A 352 20.85 12.39 3.21
N GLN A 353 22.06 12.72 2.74
CA GLN A 353 23.30 12.53 3.50
C GLN A 353 23.31 13.37 4.78
N ASP A 354 22.90 14.64 4.67
CA ASP A 354 22.81 15.55 5.80
C ASP A 354 21.81 15.05 6.85
N ASP A 355 20.61 14.61 6.44
CA ASP A 355 19.60 14.11 7.39
C ASP A 355 20.00 12.78 8.03
N LEU A 356 20.49 11.81 7.23
CA LEU A 356 20.67 10.43 7.68
C LEU A 356 21.89 10.24 8.61
N SER A 357 22.91 11.08 8.48
CA SER A 357 24.19 10.98 9.21
C SER A 357 24.04 10.96 10.75
N ASP A 358 23.09 11.73 11.30
CA ASP A 358 22.82 11.85 12.74
C ASP A 358 21.33 11.51 13.09
N ALA A 359 20.60 10.89 12.15
CA ALA A 359 19.21 10.51 12.35
C ALA A 359 19.06 9.28 13.26
N LYS A 360 18.13 9.39 14.23
CA LYS A 360 17.57 8.20 14.89
C LYS A 360 16.65 7.48 13.91
N VAL A 361 17.13 6.38 13.31
CA VAL A 361 16.36 5.59 12.33
C VAL A 361 15.67 4.40 13.01
N TYR A 362 16.35 3.72 13.94
CA TYR A 362 15.75 2.62 14.68
C TYR A 362 14.63 3.13 15.61
N GLY A 363 13.49 2.45 15.59
CA GLY A 363 12.27 2.85 16.29
C GLY A 363 11.43 3.92 15.56
N ASN A 364 12.04 4.70 14.67
CA ASN A 364 11.35 5.68 13.84
C ASN A 364 10.93 5.12 12.48
N ILE A 365 11.69 4.15 11.96
CA ILE A 365 11.41 3.39 10.74
C ILE A 365 11.10 1.96 11.15
N ARG A 366 10.07 1.37 10.52
CA ARG A 366 9.73 -0.04 10.75
C ARG A 366 10.94 -0.94 10.44
N GLN A 367 11.17 -1.92 11.30
CA GLN A 367 12.39 -2.74 11.25
C GLN A 367 12.48 -3.58 9.96
N ASP A 368 11.35 -4.03 9.42
CA ASP A 368 11.28 -4.76 8.14
C ASP A 368 11.77 -3.93 6.95
N ARG A 369 11.56 -2.61 6.98
CA ARG A 369 12.06 -1.64 6.00
C ARG A 369 13.54 -1.31 6.20
N LEU A 370 13.98 -1.20 7.46
CA LEU A 370 15.42 -1.06 7.76
C LEU A 370 16.22 -2.30 7.33
N ARG A 371 15.68 -3.51 7.54
CA ARG A 371 16.28 -4.75 7.04
C ARG A 371 16.39 -4.76 5.52
N LEU A 372 15.38 -4.25 4.82
CA LEU A 372 15.44 -4.11 3.37
C LEU A 372 16.60 -3.18 2.96
N VAL A 373 16.74 -2.03 3.61
CA VAL A 373 17.83 -1.08 3.30
C VAL A 373 19.19 -1.70 3.58
N LEU A 374 19.40 -2.25 4.77
CA LEU A 374 20.66 -2.90 5.14
C LEU A 374 20.99 -4.10 4.25
N GLY A 375 19.99 -4.90 3.88
CA GLY A 375 20.17 -6.04 2.99
C GLY A 375 20.52 -5.62 1.56
N THR A 376 19.97 -4.50 1.08
CA THR A 376 20.33 -3.95 -0.23
C THR A 376 21.72 -3.33 -0.21
N VAL A 377 22.12 -2.70 0.90
CA VAL A 377 23.49 -2.22 1.12
C VAL A 377 24.49 -3.38 1.12
N GLU A 378 24.18 -4.46 1.84
CA GLU A 378 24.98 -5.69 1.84
C GLU A 378 25.10 -6.29 0.43
N GLN A 379 23.99 -6.36 -0.32
CA GLN A 379 24.05 -6.87 -1.70
C GLN A 379 24.92 -5.98 -2.59
N SER A 380 24.75 -4.65 -2.50
CA SER A 380 25.57 -3.69 -3.24
C SER A 380 27.05 -3.81 -2.92
N LEU A 381 27.43 -4.12 -1.67
CA LEU A 381 28.81 -4.38 -1.28
C LEU A 381 29.37 -5.64 -1.94
N ARG A 382 28.57 -6.71 -2.00
CA ARG A 382 28.97 -7.95 -2.69
C ARG A 382 29.16 -7.73 -4.19
N ASP A 383 28.28 -6.94 -4.80
CA ASP A 383 28.29 -6.70 -6.24
C ASP A 383 29.51 -5.88 -6.72
N GLU A 384 30.26 -5.24 -5.81
CA GLU A 384 31.48 -4.48 -6.13
C GLU A 384 32.67 -5.37 -6.52
N SER A 385 32.66 -6.65 -6.15
CA SER A 385 33.75 -7.57 -6.45
C SER A 385 33.23 -8.95 -6.82
N ALA A 386 33.66 -9.45 -7.98
CA ALA A 386 33.39 -10.81 -8.43
C ALA A 386 34.04 -11.91 -7.54
N MET A 387 34.86 -11.51 -6.55
CA MET A 387 35.42 -12.43 -5.57
C MET A 387 34.42 -12.83 -4.48
N HIS A 388 33.33 -12.07 -4.30
CA HIS A 388 32.28 -12.42 -3.35
C HIS A 388 31.35 -13.48 -3.94
N GLU A 389 30.88 -14.40 -3.09
CA GLU A 389 29.91 -15.40 -3.51
C GLU A 389 28.55 -14.75 -3.78
N SER A 390 27.95 -15.15 -4.90
CA SER A 390 26.57 -14.80 -5.26
C SER A 390 25.59 -15.66 -4.46
N ILE A 391 25.28 -15.23 -3.24
CA ILE A 391 24.33 -15.89 -2.34
C ILE A 391 23.13 -15.00 -2.04
N THR A 392 21.96 -15.62 -1.94
CA THR A 392 20.75 -14.94 -1.47
C THR A 392 20.80 -14.77 0.05
N LEU A 393 20.56 -13.55 0.53
CA LEU A 393 20.49 -13.29 1.97
C LEU A 393 19.32 -14.04 2.63
N PRO A 394 19.51 -14.62 3.84
CA PRO A 394 18.43 -15.24 4.58
C PRO A 394 17.29 -14.26 4.87
N GLU A 395 16.04 -14.69 4.68
CA GLU A 395 14.86 -13.82 4.83
C GLU A 395 14.64 -13.28 6.26
N ARG A 396 15.17 -13.98 7.26
CA ARG A 396 14.93 -13.74 8.71
C ARG A 396 16.12 -13.15 9.46
N LEU A 397 17.02 -12.46 8.78
CA LEU A 397 18.05 -11.68 9.46
C LEU A 397 17.41 -10.65 10.41
N GLN A 398 18.06 -10.40 11.54
CA GLN A 398 17.64 -9.43 12.55
C GLN A 398 18.55 -8.21 12.53
N ILE A 399 18.00 -7.06 12.91
CA ILE A 399 18.79 -5.84 13.10
C ILE A 399 19.49 -5.95 14.44
N GLU A 400 20.80 -5.86 14.43
CA GLU A 400 21.63 -5.77 15.62
C GLU A 400 22.22 -4.37 15.78
N HIS A 401 22.34 -3.94 17.03
CA HIS A 401 23.06 -2.72 17.39
C HIS A 401 24.48 -3.08 17.80
N VAL A 402 25.48 -2.54 17.11
CA VAL A 402 26.90 -2.79 17.42
C VAL A 402 27.21 -2.26 18.82
N MET A 403 27.01 -0.96 19.05
CA MET A 403 26.84 -0.41 20.40
C MET A 403 25.40 -0.65 20.87
N PRO A 404 25.15 -1.46 21.91
CA PRO A 404 23.81 -1.92 22.26
C PRO A 404 22.92 -0.82 22.84
N GLN A 405 21.60 -1.04 22.82
CA GLN A 405 20.65 -0.13 23.48
C GLN A 405 20.90 -0.06 25.00
N GLY A 406 21.25 -1.20 25.62
CA GLY A 406 21.69 -1.27 27.01
C GLY A 406 23.17 -0.95 27.21
N TRP A 407 23.71 0.03 26.48
CA TRP A 407 25.14 0.40 26.52
C TRP A 407 25.64 0.68 27.93
N ARG A 408 24.80 1.20 28.84
CA ARG A 408 25.16 1.46 30.25
C ARG A 408 25.68 0.24 31.02
N ALA A 409 25.39 -0.98 30.56
CA ALA A 409 25.85 -2.19 31.24
C ALA A 409 27.37 -2.38 31.16
N TYR A 410 27.95 -2.20 29.97
CA TYR A 410 29.37 -2.54 29.69
C TYR A 410 30.10 -1.52 28.82
N TRP A 411 29.46 -0.42 28.46
CA TRP A 411 30.00 0.67 27.64
C TRP A 411 29.89 2.03 28.37
N ASP A 412 29.57 2.02 29.67
CA ASP A 412 29.52 3.24 30.46
C ASP A 412 30.92 3.65 30.90
N GLU A 413 31.37 4.80 30.42
CA GLU A 413 32.68 5.38 30.74
C GLU A 413 32.54 6.52 31.77
N GLY A 414 31.41 6.58 32.49
CA GLY A 414 31.11 7.67 33.43
C GLY A 414 30.66 8.94 32.72
N LEU A 415 29.84 8.79 31.68
CA LEU A 415 29.32 9.94 30.93
C LEU A 415 28.45 10.84 31.80
N ASP A 416 28.56 12.15 31.59
CA ASP A 416 27.60 13.09 32.16
C ASP A 416 26.18 12.88 31.58
N PRO A 417 25.12 13.40 32.24
CA PRO A 417 23.76 13.20 31.80
C PRO A 417 23.47 13.70 30.37
N GLU A 418 24.14 14.76 29.90
CA GLU A 418 23.91 15.32 28.56
C GLU A 418 24.53 14.41 27.48
N ALA A 419 25.76 13.96 27.71
CA ALA A 419 26.45 13.01 26.85
C ALA A 419 25.71 11.66 26.78
N ALA A 420 25.16 11.18 27.91
CA ALA A 420 24.36 9.97 27.95
C ALA A 420 23.09 10.08 27.07
N VAL A 421 22.39 11.24 27.08
CA VAL A 421 21.23 11.48 26.21
C VAL A 421 21.63 11.53 24.73
N LYS A 422 22.78 12.12 24.40
CA LYS A 422 23.31 12.13 23.02
C LYS A 422 23.60 10.69 22.55
N ARG A 423 24.21 9.86 23.39
CA ARG A 423 24.48 8.44 23.10
C ARG A 423 23.18 7.65 22.93
N ASP A 424 22.18 7.84 23.81
CA ASP A 424 20.86 7.20 23.70
C ASP A 424 20.16 7.48 22.36
N ARG A 425 20.42 8.65 21.75
CA ARG A 425 19.95 8.94 20.39
C ARG A 425 20.85 8.29 19.33
N ARG A 426 22.17 8.42 19.47
CA ARG A 426 23.18 7.98 18.49
C ARG A 426 23.20 6.48 18.28
N VAL A 427 22.96 5.66 19.31
CA VAL A 427 22.91 4.19 19.18
C VAL A 427 21.86 3.72 18.17
N HIS A 428 20.84 4.53 17.89
CA HIS A 428 19.79 4.18 16.93
C HIS A 428 20.05 4.68 15.50
N SER A 429 21.26 5.17 15.22
CA SER A 429 21.65 5.69 13.90
C SER A 429 22.02 4.55 12.96
N ILE A 430 21.86 4.76 11.65
CA ILE A 430 22.05 3.70 10.64
C ILE A 430 23.45 3.07 10.71
N GLY A 431 24.48 3.88 10.96
CA GLY A 431 25.87 3.43 11.10
C GLY A 431 26.14 2.54 12.31
N ASN A 432 25.25 2.49 13.31
CA ASN A 432 25.36 1.56 14.43
C ASN A 432 24.59 0.24 14.20
N LEU A 433 23.83 0.14 13.11
CA LEU A 433 22.99 -1.02 12.83
C LEU A 433 23.71 -1.98 11.88
N THR A 434 23.47 -3.28 12.10
CA THR A 434 23.92 -4.35 11.21
C THR A 434 22.87 -5.45 11.11
N LEU A 435 23.11 -6.44 10.25
CA LEU A 435 22.30 -7.64 10.12
C LEU A 435 23.03 -8.86 10.69
N VAL A 436 22.30 -9.69 11.44
CA VAL A 436 22.80 -10.96 12.00
C VAL A 436 21.68 -12.01 12.02
N THR A 437 22.00 -13.27 12.26
CA THR A 437 20.98 -14.29 12.50
C THR A 437 20.36 -14.13 13.88
N GLN A 438 19.16 -14.68 14.10
CA GLN A 438 18.48 -14.62 15.41
C GLN A 438 19.30 -15.26 16.54
N ALA A 439 19.96 -16.38 16.28
CA ALA A 439 20.81 -17.05 17.26
C ALA A 439 22.00 -16.16 17.65
N LEU A 440 22.68 -15.57 16.65
CA LEU A 440 23.81 -14.67 16.90
C LEU A 440 23.37 -13.38 17.62
N ASN A 441 22.20 -12.82 17.26
CA ASN A 441 21.64 -11.65 17.95
C ASN A 441 21.49 -11.91 19.47
N GLY A 442 20.95 -13.09 19.83
CA GLY A 442 20.81 -13.53 21.21
C GLY A 442 22.14 -13.62 21.97
N SER A 443 23.19 -14.13 21.33
CA SER A 443 24.53 -14.22 21.91
C SER A 443 25.22 -12.85 22.05
N LEU A 444 25.03 -11.93 21.10
CA LEU A 444 25.63 -10.59 21.11
C LEU A 444 25.06 -9.71 22.22
N SER A 445 23.72 -9.60 22.33
CA SER A 445 23.02 -8.88 23.40
C SER A 445 23.66 -7.52 23.75
N ASN A 446 23.80 -7.20 25.05
CA ASN A 446 24.42 -5.96 25.53
C ASN A 446 25.96 -6.03 25.64
N ARG A 447 26.62 -7.10 25.17
CA ARG A 447 28.07 -7.32 25.37
C ARG A 447 28.92 -6.14 24.87
N PRO A 448 30.12 -5.93 25.44
CA PRO A 448 31.08 -4.94 24.95
C PRO A 448 31.69 -5.35 23.60
N TRP A 449 32.37 -4.42 22.95
CA TRP A 449 33.03 -4.66 21.67
C TRP A 449 34.14 -5.71 21.77
N SER A 450 35.06 -5.55 22.72
CA SER A 450 36.30 -6.32 22.84
C SER A 450 36.22 -7.43 23.91
N ASP A 451 37.01 -8.49 23.72
CA ASP A 451 37.12 -9.61 24.66
C ASP A 451 37.66 -9.17 26.03
N ALA A 452 38.57 -8.19 26.04
CA ALA A 452 39.13 -7.63 27.27
C ALA A 452 38.05 -7.08 28.21
N MET A 453 37.03 -6.42 27.65
CA MET A 453 35.89 -5.89 28.42
C MET A 453 34.83 -6.97 28.71
N ALA A 454 34.84 -8.08 27.98
CA ALA A 454 33.90 -9.19 28.15
C ALA A 454 34.37 -10.23 29.17
N GLN A 455 35.56 -10.08 29.75
CA GLN A 455 36.07 -10.99 30.78
C GLN A 455 35.09 -11.09 31.96
N GLY A 456 34.70 -12.32 32.31
CA GLY A 456 33.71 -12.59 33.37
C GLY A 456 32.24 -12.55 32.91
N LEU A 457 31.95 -12.35 31.62
CA LEU A 457 30.59 -12.45 31.08
C LEU A 457 30.24 -13.88 30.66
N ASP A 458 29.54 -14.61 31.52
CA ASP A 458 29.10 -15.99 31.23
C ASP A 458 27.74 -16.08 30.52
N LYS A 459 26.96 -14.99 30.50
CA LYS A 459 25.62 -14.95 29.89
C LYS A 459 25.69 -14.96 28.36
N GLY A 460 24.91 -15.82 27.70
CA GLY A 460 24.81 -15.87 26.24
C GLY A 460 25.67 -16.95 25.56
N GLY A 461 26.23 -17.90 26.33
CA GLY A 461 26.84 -19.12 25.78
C GLY A 461 28.31 -19.00 25.35
N HIS A 462 28.91 -17.81 25.46
CA HIS A 462 30.26 -17.52 24.98
C HIS A 462 31.10 -16.76 26.02
N PRO A 463 31.57 -17.41 27.10
CA PRO A 463 32.29 -16.74 28.18
C PRO A 463 33.53 -15.98 27.69
N GLY A 464 33.67 -14.71 28.07
CA GLY A 464 34.86 -13.90 27.75
C GLY A 464 34.93 -13.31 26.34
N GLU A 465 33.99 -13.62 25.44
CA GLU A 465 34.03 -13.15 24.04
C GLU A 465 33.21 -11.86 23.81
N GLY A 466 33.82 -10.79 23.32
CA GLY A 466 33.15 -9.55 22.91
C GLY A 466 32.35 -9.70 21.62
N LYS A 467 31.58 -8.66 21.27
CA LYS A 467 30.81 -8.64 20.02
C LYS A 467 31.68 -8.83 18.79
N ARG A 468 32.90 -8.26 18.80
CA ARG A 468 33.85 -8.38 17.69
C ARG A 468 34.17 -9.84 17.37
N THR A 469 34.56 -10.61 18.38
CA THR A 469 34.96 -12.02 18.23
C THR A 469 33.78 -12.86 17.73
N LEU A 470 32.60 -12.68 18.30
CA LEU A 470 31.40 -13.41 17.87
C LEU A 470 30.97 -13.05 16.43
N LEU A 471 31.02 -11.78 16.06
CA LEU A 471 30.76 -11.36 14.67
C LEU A 471 31.80 -11.95 13.72
N ASN A 472 33.07 -11.99 14.10
CA ASN A 472 34.13 -12.56 13.26
C ASN A 472 33.94 -14.07 13.04
N GLN A 473 33.60 -14.81 14.10
CA GLN A 473 33.39 -16.26 14.07
C GLN A 473 32.17 -16.65 13.22
N PHE A 474 31.04 -15.94 13.37
CA PHE A 474 29.75 -16.42 12.87
C PHE A 474 29.15 -15.60 11.72
N SER A 475 29.62 -14.38 11.48
CA SER A 475 29.07 -13.54 10.41
C SER A 475 29.85 -13.65 9.11
N LEU A 476 29.11 -13.84 8.02
CA LEU A 476 29.62 -13.91 6.63
C LEU A 476 29.23 -12.68 5.79
N LEU A 477 28.57 -11.69 6.40
CA LEU A 477 28.11 -10.50 5.68
C LEU A 477 29.25 -9.51 5.48
N VAL A 478 29.39 -8.94 4.27
CA VAL A 478 30.42 -7.95 3.95
C VAL A 478 30.28 -6.73 4.84
N LEU A 479 29.05 -6.30 5.10
CA LEU A 479 28.68 -5.20 6.00
C LEU A 479 29.18 -5.41 7.45
N ASN A 480 29.36 -6.66 7.87
CA ASN A 480 29.98 -6.99 9.15
C ASN A 480 31.50 -7.12 9.04
N LYS A 481 32.04 -7.61 7.91
CA LYS A 481 33.49 -7.71 7.69
C LYS A 481 34.15 -6.34 7.64
N GLU A 482 33.60 -5.37 6.93
CA GLU A 482 34.09 -3.98 6.94
C GLU A 482 34.17 -3.43 8.38
N LEU A 483 33.13 -3.67 9.18
CA LEU A 483 33.10 -3.23 10.57
C LEU A 483 34.21 -3.90 11.41
N LEU A 484 34.51 -5.18 11.15
CA LEU A 484 35.56 -5.91 11.83
C LEU A 484 36.97 -5.48 11.38
N ASP A 485 37.14 -5.09 10.12
CA ASP A 485 38.44 -4.72 9.58
C ASP A 485 38.82 -3.29 9.97
N ASP A 486 37.85 -2.37 9.92
CA ASP A 486 38.06 -0.94 10.21
C ASP A 486 38.19 -0.65 11.72
N HIS A 487 37.64 -1.52 12.58
CA HIS A 487 37.53 -1.28 14.03
C HIS A 487 38.08 -2.45 14.88
N PRO A 488 39.39 -2.74 14.81
CA PRO A 488 39.99 -3.89 15.49
C PRO A 488 39.92 -3.81 17.03
N ASP A 489 39.98 -2.60 17.59
CA ASP A 489 40.17 -2.40 19.04
C ASP A 489 38.91 -1.91 19.77
N ARG A 490 38.21 -0.93 19.18
CA ARG A 490 37.08 -0.22 19.81
C ARG A 490 36.04 0.20 18.79
N TRP A 491 34.82 0.43 19.27
CA TRP A 491 33.72 1.01 18.52
C TRP A 491 33.19 2.22 19.28
N THR A 492 33.16 3.40 18.66
CA THR A 492 32.86 4.67 19.34
C THR A 492 31.73 5.42 18.63
N GLU A 493 31.23 6.50 19.24
CA GLU A 493 30.22 7.35 18.62
C GLU A 493 30.70 8.08 17.36
N ASP A 494 32.00 8.36 17.27
CA ASP A 494 32.61 8.93 16.06
C ASP A 494 32.66 7.89 14.95
N ASP A 495 32.93 6.62 15.28
CA ASP A 495 32.86 5.50 14.32
C ASP A 495 31.42 5.31 13.81
N ILE A 496 30.43 5.38 14.71
CA ILE A 496 29.00 5.33 14.33
C ILE A 496 28.66 6.45 13.34
N ARG A 497 29.17 7.67 13.57
CA ARG A 497 28.92 8.82 12.69
C ARG A 497 29.63 8.66 11.35
N ALA A 498 30.90 8.28 11.35
CA ALA A 498 31.68 8.04 10.14
C ALA A 498 31.04 6.96 9.27
N ARG A 499 30.65 5.84 9.88
CA ARG A 499 29.92 4.77 9.19
C ARG A 499 28.54 5.22 8.72
N SER A 500 27.82 6.04 9.48
CA SER A 500 26.52 6.60 9.04
C SER A 500 26.66 7.43 7.76
N LEU A 501 27.72 8.25 7.66
CA LEU A 501 28.03 9.01 6.44
C LEU A 501 28.39 8.10 5.26
N ALA A 502 29.22 7.07 5.49
CA ALA A 502 29.59 6.10 4.47
C ALA A 502 28.35 5.33 3.95
N MET A 503 27.49 4.88 4.86
CA MET A 503 26.23 4.23 4.51
C MET A 503 25.29 5.17 3.76
N ALA A 504 25.19 6.44 4.16
CA ALA A 504 24.35 7.41 3.45
C ALA A 504 24.83 7.63 2.01
N LYS A 505 26.14 7.70 1.78
CA LYS A 505 26.73 7.77 0.42
C LYS A 505 26.42 6.52 -0.40
N ARG A 506 26.54 5.33 0.19
CA ARG A 506 26.19 4.06 -0.48
C ARG A 506 24.69 3.95 -0.77
N ILE A 507 23.84 4.40 0.15
CA ILE A 507 22.40 4.50 -0.10
C ILE A 507 22.12 5.45 -1.28
N CYS A 508 22.86 6.55 -1.40
CA CYS A 508 22.72 7.45 -2.55
C CYS A 508 23.15 6.81 -3.87
N SER A 509 24.17 5.95 -3.90
CA SER A 509 24.57 5.25 -5.13
C SER A 509 23.57 4.16 -5.54
N ILE A 510 22.99 3.45 -4.57
CA ILE A 510 21.95 2.43 -4.82
C ILE A 510 20.66 3.08 -5.32
N TRP A 511 20.24 4.16 -4.67
CA TRP A 511 19.02 4.89 -4.98
C TRP A 511 19.39 6.34 -5.30
N PRO A 512 19.73 6.71 -6.54
CA PRO A 512 20.20 8.06 -6.91
C PRO A 512 19.12 9.13 -6.78
N GLY A 513 19.52 10.38 -6.56
CA GLY A 513 18.62 11.52 -6.42
C GLY A 513 17.99 11.98 -7.75
N PRO A 514 17.16 13.04 -7.71
CA PRO A 514 16.58 13.62 -8.91
C PRO A 514 17.64 14.26 -9.83
N ASP A 515 17.26 14.47 -11.09
CA ASP A 515 18.06 15.26 -12.03
C ASP A 515 18.07 16.73 -11.59
N LEU A 516 19.21 17.21 -11.11
CA LEU A 516 19.33 18.55 -10.55
C LEU A 516 19.02 19.66 -11.56
N GLU A 517 19.31 19.43 -12.84
CA GLU A 517 19.00 20.36 -13.94
C GLU A 517 17.50 20.52 -14.19
N ALA A 518 16.72 19.47 -13.88
CA ALA A 518 15.27 19.48 -14.02
C ALA A 518 14.56 20.09 -12.80
N ARG A 519 15.30 20.29 -11.69
CA ARG A 519 14.74 20.90 -10.48
C ARG A 519 14.64 22.41 -10.71
N PRO A 520 13.44 23.03 -10.57
CA PRO A 520 13.33 24.47 -10.56
C PRO A 520 14.28 25.05 -9.51
N SER A 521 14.84 26.24 -9.73
CA SER A 521 15.65 26.95 -8.75
C SER A 521 14.80 27.26 -7.52
N ILE A 522 14.80 26.37 -6.54
CA ILE A 522 14.07 26.55 -5.27
C ILE A 522 15.07 27.08 -4.26
N THR A 523 14.93 28.34 -3.86
CA THR A 523 15.56 28.84 -2.64
C THR A 523 15.10 27.96 -1.48
N PRO A 524 16.00 27.43 -0.63
CA PRO A 524 15.68 26.30 0.24
C PRO A 524 14.53 26.61 1.21
N ALA A 525 13.34 26.07 0.92
CA ALA A 525 12.21 25.99 1.84
C ALA A 525 12.11 24.57 2.41
N LEU A 526 13.25 24.00 2.79
CA LEU A 526 13.36 22.67 3.38
C LEU A 526 14.32 22.70 4.58
N SER A 527 13.84 23.22 5.71
CA SER A 527 14.30 22.73 7.03
C SER A 527 13.21 22.95 8.08
N GLY A 528 12.38 21.93 8.28
CA GLY A 528 11.61 21.76 9.52
C GLY A 528 12.48 21.27 10.68
N ARG A 529 13.70 21.81 10.84
CA ARG A 529 14.62 21.56 11.96
C ARG A 529 15.42 22.85 12.22
N GLU A 530 15.58 23.18 13.51
CA GLU A 530 16.20 24.38 14.09
C GLU A 530 17.11 25.17 13.13
N GLY A 531 16.63 26.34 12.69
CA GLY A 531 17.37 27.24 11.82
C GLY A 531 17.46 28.62 12.45
N ARG A 532 18.68 29.13 12.60
CA ARG A 532 18.91 30.58 12.77
C ARG A 532 18.43 31.27 11.49
N GLY A 533 17.47 32.18 11.62
CA GLY A 533 17.01 33.02 10.51
C GLY A 533 18.19 33.76 9.88
N ARG A 534 18.30 33.73 8.54
CA ARG A 534 19.22 34.60 7.80
C ARG A 534 18.52 35.93 7.55
N ASP A 535 18.57 36.80 8.55
CA ASP A 535 17.80 38.04 8.58
C ASP A 535 18.46 39.19 7.79
N ASP A 536 19.66 38.97 7.26
CA ASP A 536 20.44 39.90 6.44
C ASP A 536 19.81 40.20 5.07
N LEU A 537 18.82 39.41 4.64
CA LEU A 537 18.14 39.54 3.35
C LEU A 537 16.86 40.39 3.39
N TRP A 538 16.37 40.79 4.57
CA TRP A 538 15.11 41.53 4.72
C TRP A 538 15.32 43.05 4.72
N ASP A 539 15.33 43.69 3.56
CA ASP A 539 15.47 45.15 3.47
C ASP A 539 14.24 45.93 3.99
N ALA A 540 14.39 47.25 4.18
CA ALA A 540 13.32 48.10 4.71
C ALA A 540 12.05 48.10 3.84
N SER A 541 12.18 47.92 2.52
CA SER A 541 11.04 47.89 1.61
C SER A 541 10.24 46.59 1.74
N SER A 542 10.93 45.46 1.91
CA SER A 542 10.35 44.14 2.09
C SER A 542 9.67 44.01 3.44
N VAL A 543 10.27 44.58 4.49
CA VAL A 543 9.66 44.62 5.83
C VAL A 543 8.41 45.50 5.85
N GLN A 544 8.40 46.64 5.15
CA GLN A 544 7.20 47.48 5.01
C GLN A 544 6.07 46.73 4.28
N ALA A 545 6.38 46.10 3.15
CA ALA A 545 5.40 45.32 2.40
C ALA A 545 4.83 44.15 3.22
N LEU A 546 5.64 43.54 4.08
CA LEU A 546 5.18 42.51 5.01
C LEU A 546 4.26 43.11 6.09
N ALA A 547 4.63 44.25 6.67
CA ALA A 547 3.82 44.93 7.70
C ALA A 547 2.44 45.36 7.16
N ASP A 548 2.39 45.89 5.94
CA ASP A 548 1.15 46.30 5.28
C ASP A 548 0.20 45.10 5.04
N ASP A 549 0.77 43.90 4.81
CA ASP A 549 0.02 42.69 4.49
C ASP A 549 -0.28 41.79 5.70
N CYS A 550 0.31 42.09 6.86
CA CYS A 550 0.18 41.32 8.09
C CYS A 550 -0.73 42.05 9.09
N SER A 551 -2.02 41.74 9.05
CA SER A 551 -3.00 42.14 10.07
C SER A 551 -3.44 40.96 10.94
N GLY A 552 -4.13 41.25 12.05
CA GLY A 552 -4.67 40.23 12.96
C GLY A 552 -3.59 39.43 13.68
N ALA A 553 -3.78 38.11 13.79
CA ALA A 553 -2.95 37.24 14.63
C ALA A 553 -1.47 37.17 14.20
N ILE A 554 -1.17 37.29 12.90
CA ILE A 554 0.21 37.27 12.40
C ILE A 554 0.96 38.54 12.80
N GLY A 555 0.34 39.70 12.58
CA GLY A 555 0.91 40.99 12.99
C GLY A 555 1.13 41.05 14.50
N ALA A 556 0.14 40.60 15.29
CA ALA A 556 0.24 40.57 16.74
C ALA A 556 1.40 39.69 17.24
N VAL A 557 1.65 38.54 16.62
CA VAL A 557 2.80 37.68 16.96
C VAL A 557 4.12 38.37 16.64
N LEU A 558 4.25 38.99 15.47
CA LEU A 558 5.48 39.68 15.07
C LEU A 558 5.74 40.93 15.93
N ASP A 559 4.71 41.65 16.34
CA ASP A 559 4.82 42.79 17.26
C ASP A 559 5.40 42.35 18.61
N GLN A 560 4.93 41.23 19.17
CA GLN A 560 5.44 40.70 20.43
C GLN A 560 6.89 40.21 20.30
N LEU A 561 7.20 39.50 19.21
CA LEU A 561 8.57 39.03 18.96
C LEU A 561 9.55 40.18 18.74
N ALA A 562 9.15 41.24 18.05
CA ALA A 562 9.98 42.41 17.81
C ALA A 562 10.25 43.20 19.10
N ALA A 563 9.29 43.25 20.03
CA ALA A 563 9.42 44.00 21.28
C ALA A 563 10.50 43.45 22.22
N ILE A 564 10.81 42.15 22.11
CA ILE A 564 11.72 41.42 23.01
C ILE A 564 12.87 40.75 22.25
N ALA A 565 13.11 41.15 20.99
CA ALA A 565 14.20 40.62 20.19
C ALA A 565 15.56 40.88 20.88
N PRO A 566 16.48 39.89 20.95
CA PRO A 566 16.44 38.58 20.29
C PRO A 566 15.95 37.41 21.17
N GLU A 567 15.41 37.68 22.37
CA GLU A 567 15.18 36.68 23.41
C GLU A 567 14.10 35.66 23.04
N GLY A 568 13.09 36.09 22.29
CA GLY A 568 11.99 35.25 21.83
C GLY A 568 10.98 34.85 22.90
N TRP A 569 9.81 34.42 22.44
CA TRP A 569 8.70 33.98 23.30
C TRP A 569 8.39 32.52 23.11
N SER A 570 7.90 31.91 24.17
CA SER A 570 7.31 30.58 24.16
C SER A 570 5.79 30.62 24.01
N THR A 571 5.18 29.45 23.83
CA THR A 571 3.73 29.32 23.66
C THR A 571 2.96 29.87 24.86
N VAL A 572 3.48 29.66 26.07
CA VAL A 572 2.84 30.11 27.31
C VAL A 572 2.88 31.63 27.42
N GLU A 573 3.96 32.27 26.98
CA GLU A 573 4.12 33.72 26.98
C GLU A 573 3.25 34.39 25.92
N PHE A 574 3.10 33.78 24.73
CA PHE A 574 2.11 34.24 23.76
C PHE A 574 0.68 34.21 24.33
N GLN A 575 0.34 33.15 25.05
CA GLN A 575 -0.98 32.99 25.64
C GLN A 575 -1.25 33.98 26.77
N SER A 576 -0.23 34.35 27.55
CA SER A 576 -0.39 35.28 28.68
C SER A 576 -0.74 36.71 28.24
N VAL A 577 -0.44 37.09 27.00
CA VAL A 577 -0.82 38.39 26.41
C VAL A 577 -2.02 38.32 25.46
N GLY A 578 -2.77 37.21 25.48
CA GLY A 578 -4.00 37.06 24.71
C GLY A 578 -3.85 36.51 23.29
N ILE A 579 -2.68 35.99 22.91
CA ILE A 579 -2.49 35.28 21.63
C ILE A 579 -2.75 33.78 21.87
N ALA A 580 -4.00 33.36 21.67
CA ALA A 580 -4.44 31.99 21.99
C ALA A 580 -3.78 30.89 21.13
N SER A 581 -3.47 31.17 19.85
CA SER A 581 -2.97 30.19 18.88
C SER A 581 -1.72 30.68 18.12
N PRO A 582 -0.58 30.91 18.79
CA PRO A 582 0.63 31.43 18.16
C PRO A 582 1.15 30.53 17.02
N HIS A 583 0.99 29.20 17.14
CA HIS A 583 1.37 28.25 16.08
C HIS A 583 0.58 28.43 14.79
N SER A 584 -0.70 28.78 14.86
CA SER A 584 -1.52 29.04 13.68
C SER A 584 -1.09 30.33 12.98
N ALA A 585 -0.73 31.36 13.75
CA ALA A 585 -0.18 32.61 13.22
C ALA A 585 1.21 32.40 12.59
N LEU A 586 2.11 31.67 13.25
CA LEU A 586 3.45 31.35 12.72
C LEU A 586 3.39 30.47 11.46
N GLY A 587 2.44 29.53 11.41
CA GLY A 587 2.15 28.73 10.22
C GLY A 587 1.58 29.58 9.09
N GLY A 588 0.66 30.50 9.40
CA GLY A 588 0.10 31.47 8.44
C GLY A 588 1.15 32.44 7.90
N LEU A 589 2.06 32.91 8.75
CA LEU A 589 3.21 33.72 8.34
C LEU A 589 4.07 32.97 7.34
N SER A 590 4.44 31.72 7.65
CA SER A 590 5.27 30.89 6.77
C SER A 590 4.62 30.70 5.39
N ALA A 591 3.31 30.47 5.34
CA ALA A 591 2.56 30.37 4.08
C ALA A 591 2.51 31.70 3.31
N LYS A 592 2.36 32.82 4.01
CA LYS A 592 2.34 34.17 3.41
C LYS A 592 3.71 34.56 2.84
N LEU A 593 4.78 34.28 3.57
CA LEU A 593 6.15 34.49 3.12
C LEU A 593 6.43 33.69 1.84
N ALA A 594 6.06 32.41 1.82
CA ALA A 594 6.22 31.57 0.63
C ALA A 594 5.42 32.07 -0.59
N ALA A 595 4.27 32.71 -0.37
CA ALA A 595 3.40 33.19 -1.46
C ALA A 595 3.79 34.57 -2.00
N LYS A 596 4.21 35.50 -1.15
CA LYS A 596 4.41 36.92 -1.52
C LYS A 596 5.86 37.38 -1.54
N PHE A 597 6.76 36.65 -0.88
CA PHE A 597 8.17 36.99 -0.77
C PHE A 597 9.05 35.78 -1.19
N PRO A 598 8.87 35.26 -2.43
CA PRO A 598 9.63 34.11 -2.88
C PRO A 598 11.13 34.43 -2.88
N GLY A 599 11.92 33.62 -2.20
CA GLY A 599 13.37 33.78 -2.09
C GLY A 599 13.86 34.49 -0.82
N LEU A 600 12.98 35.10 -0.02
CA LEU A 600 13.33 35.59 1.32
C LEU A 600 13.16 34.48 2.37
N PRO A 601 14.10 34.32 3.32
CA PRO A 601 14.00 33.32 4.38
C PRO A 601 12.93 33.72 5.42
N ASN A 602 12.53 32.75 6.25
CA ASN A 602 11.62 33.04 7.35
C ASN A 602 12.27 34.00 8.35
N VAL A 603 11.54 35.05 8.74
CA VAL A 603 11.98 36.08 9.70
C VAL A 603 11.97 35.59 11.13
N VAL A 604 11.22 34.51 11.41
CA VAL A 604 11.12 33.93 12.75
C VAL A 604 12.02 32.71 12.86
N ALA A 605 13.01 32.82 13.75
CA ALA A 605 13.81 31.70 14.22
C ALA A 605 13.10 30.99 15.38
N PHE A 606 13.48 29.75 15.65
CA PHE A 606 12.98 29.02 16.81
C PHE A 606 14.05 28.10 17.39
N GLU A 607 14.00 27.94 18.71
CA GLU A 607 14.92 27.07 19.45
C GLU A 607 14.25 26.46 20.68
N LYS A 608 14.76 25.32 21.13
CA LYS A 608 14.23 24.64 22.31
C LYS A 608 15.09 24.91 23.53
N ARG A 609 14.56 25.63 24.52
CA ARG A 609 15.21 25.91 25.81
C ARG A 609 14.49 25.13 26.91
N SER A 610 15.23 24.31 27.67
CA SER A 610 14.68 23.59 28.84
C SER A 610 13.38 22.81 28.58
N GLY A 611 13.22 22.23 27.39
CA GLY A 611 12.02 21.45 27.03
C GLY A 611 10.90 22.25 26.33
N GLN A 612 11.00 23.58 26.29
CA GLN A 612 10.00 24.49 25.73
C GLN A 612 10.52 25.18 24.47
N TRP A 613 9.65 25.32 23.46
CA TRP A 613 9.99 26.04 22.23
C TRP A 613 9.87 27.54 22.45
N PHE A 614 10.87 28.27 21.98
CA PHE A 614 10.91 29.72 21.88
C PHE A 614 11.03 30.13 20.42
N TRP A 615 10.34 31.20 20.04
CA TRP A 615 10.39 31.82 18.72
C TRP A 615 10.96 33.22 18.86
N SER A 616 11.88 33.63 18.00
CA SER A 616 12.52 34.95 18.06
C SER A 616 12.70 35.54 16.66
N VAL A 617 12.95 36.84 16.60
CA VAL A 617 13.40 37.54 15.39
C VAL A 617 14.73 38.24 15.71
N SER A 618 15.56 38.56 14.72
CA SER A 618 16.75 39.38 14.98
C SER A 618 16.41 40.79 15.41
N THR A 619 17.37 41.42 16.11
CA THR A 619 17.31 42.83 16.48
C THR A 619 17.18 43.75 15.28
N ASP A 620 17.79 43.41 14.13
CA ASP A 620 17.73 44.24 12.92
C ASP A 620 16.36 44.15 12.23
N PHE A 621 15.77 42.95 12.14
CA PHE A 621 14.40 42.79 11.69
C PHE A 621 13.44 43.52 12.62
N ALA A 622 13.59 43.37 13.94
CA ALA A 622 12.74 44.02 14.94
C ALA A 622 12.72 45.54 14.81
N LYS A 623 13.88 46.18 14.59
CA LYS A 623 13.99 47.63 14.36
C LYS A 623 13.23 48.06 13.09
N ARG A 624 13.40 47.31 11.99
CA ARG A 624 12.72 47.60 10.71
C ARG A 624 11.21 47.38 10.83
N TRP A 625 10.79 46.34 11.56
CA TRP A 625 9.39 46.03 11.83
C TRP A 625 8.72 47.12 12.66
N ALA A 626 9.35 47.57 13.75
CA ALA A 626 8.85 48.66 14.57
C ALA A 626 8.71 49.98 13.78
N ALA A 627 9.70 50.29 12.93
CA ALA A 627 9.64 51.46 12.04
C ALA A 627 8.47 51.35 11.04
N ALA A 628 8.25 50.17 10.46
CA ALA A 628 7.16 49.93 9.51
C ALA A 628 5.76 49.99 10.15
N ARG A 629 5.62 49.56 11.41
CA ARG A 629 4.36 49.59 12.19
C ARG A 629 4.02 50.97 12.77
N SER A 630 4.99 51.89 12.81
CA SER A 630 4.84 53.26 13.31
C SER A 630 4.38 54.29 12.26
N ARG A 631 4.27 53.85 11.00
CA ARG A 631 3.71 54.61 9.87
C ARG A 631 2.25 54.22 9.66
#